data_AF-A0A7C9LR54-F1
#
_entry.id   AF-A0A7C9LR54-F1
#
_cell.length_a   1.000
_cell.length_b   1.000
_cell.length_c   1.000
_cell.angle_alpha   90.00
_cell.angle_beta   90.00
_cell.angle_gamma   90.00
#
_symmetry.space_group_name_H-M   'P 1'
#
loop_
_entity.id
_entity.type
_entity.pdbx_description
1 polymer ?
#
loop_
_entity_poly.entity_id
_entity_poly.type
_entity_poly.pdbx_seq_one_letter_code
_entity_poly.pdbx_strand_id
1 'polypeptide(L)'
;MFVKPSANLTPLGRLAIVLGIAALVILPLVFLKGAEFGGADGQAETAITQIDKTYKPWASPLIEPASGEIESLLFALQAALGAGVIFYYLGYQQGRRRGRGSEAPEVRNAEL
;
A
#
# COMPACT_ATOMS: atom_id res chain seq x y z
N MET A 1 0.60 -6.01 -29.36
CA MET A 1 0.25 -7.40 -28.94
C MET A 1 -0.02 -7.37 -27.44
N PHE A 2 -1.28 -7.16 -27.04
CA PHE A 2 -1.67 -7.11 -25.63
C PHE A 2 -1.77 -8.55 -25.11
N VAL A 3 -0.82 -8.95 -24.26
CA VAL A 3 -0.89 -10.22 -23.53
C VAL A 3 -2.09 -10.13 -22.58
N LYS A 4 -3.19 -10.80 -22.93
CA LYS A 4 -4.33 -10.96 -22.03
C LYS A 4 -3.88 -11.85 -20.87
N PRO A 5 -3.86 -11.37 -19.61
CA PRO A 5 -3.41 -12.19 -18.50
C PRO A 5 -4.50 -13.21 -18.19
N SER A 6 -4.35 -14.44 -18.71
CA SER A 6 -5.15 -15.60 -18.32
C SER A 6 -4.52 -16.31 -17.11
N ALA A 7 -3.98 -15.53 -16.16
CA ALA A 7 -3.37 -16.08 -14.97
C ALA A 7 -4.49 -16.58 -14.03
N ASN A 8 -4.97 -17.80 -14.29
CA ASN A 8 -5.65 -18.59 -13.29
C ASN A 8 -4.61 -18.92 -12.21
N LEU A 9 -4.35 -17.98 -11.29
CA LEU A 9 -3.48 -18.26 -10.17
C LEU A 9 -4.07 -19.43 -9.41
N THR A 10 -3.37 -20.55 -9.46
CA THR A 10 -3.64 -21.72 -8.63
C THR A 10 -3.66 -21.28 -7.16
N PRO A 11 -4.41 -21.97 -6.29
CA PRO A 11 -4.40 -21.67 -4.86
C PRO A 11 -2.97 -21.62 -4.29
N LEU A 12 -2.07 -22.45 -4.84
CA LEU A 12 -0.64 -22.43 -4.53
C LEU A 12 0.04 -21.10 -4.93
N GLY A 13 -0.23 -20.58 -6.13
CA GLY A 13 0.33 -19.30 -6.59
C GLY A 13 -0.15 -18.11 -5.75
N ARG A 14 -1.41 -18.12 -5.30
CA ARG A 14 -1.93 -17.08 -4.40
C ARG A 14 -1.27 -17.15 -3.03
N LEU A 15 -1.12 -18.35 -2.50
CA LEU A 15 -0.41 -18.58 -1.24
C LEU A 15 1.04 -18.10 -1.34
N ALA A 16 1.74 -18.41 -2.43
CA ALA A 16 3.11 -17.95 -2.65
C ALA A 16 3.24 -16.43 -2.67
N ILE A 17 2.28 -15.71 -3.29
CA ILE A 17 2.26 -14.23 -3.27
C ILE A 17 2.04 -13.70 -1.85
N VAL A 18 1.07 -14.24 -1.12
CA VAL A 18 0.79 -13.80 0.27
C VAL A 18 2.01 -14.05 1.16
N LEU A 19 2.64 -15.22 1.03
CA LEU A 19 3.87 -15.55 1.75
C LEU A 19 5.04 -14.64 1.34
N GLY A 20 5.15 -14.30 0.06
CA GLY A 20 6.17 -13.36 -0.43
C GLY A 20 6.00 -11.96 0.16
N ILE A 21 4.77 -11.44 0.19
CA ILE A 21 4.46 -10.15 0.82
C ILE A 21 4.73 -10.21 2.32
N ALA A 22 4.30 -11.27 3.01
CA ALA A 22 4.54 -11.46 4.43
C ALA A 22 6.04 -11.53 4.74
N ALA A 23 6.83 -12.22 3.92
CA ALA A 23 8.27 -12.28 4.06
C ALA A 23 8.92 -10.91 3.87
N LEU A 24 8.48 -10.11 2.89
CA LEU A 24 8.98 -8.74 2.69
C LEU A 24 8.72 -7.81 3.88
N VAL A 25 7.66 -8.04 4.64
CA VAL A 25 7.35 -7.26 5.85
C VAL A 25 8.07 -7.82 7.08
N ILE A 26 8.07 -9.14 7.26
CA ILE A 26 8.56 -9.80 8.48
C ILE A 26 10.10 -9.91 8.51
N LEU A 27 10.74 -10.17 7.36
CA LEU A 27 12.20 -10.33 7.31
C LEU A 27 12.92 -9.07 7.82
N PRO A 28 12.62 -7.84 7.35
CA PRO A 28 13.23 -6.64 7.90
C PRO A 28 13.03 -6.52 9.41
N LEU A 29 11.82 -6.76 9.92
CA LEU A 29 11.48 -6.62 11.33
C LEU A 29 12.27 -7.59 12.23
N VAL A 30 12.55 -8.81 11.76
CA VAL A 30 13.25 -9.84 12.55
C VAL A 30 14.76 -9.70 12.45
N PHE A 31 15.29 -9.36 11.28
CA PHE A 31 16.73 -9.31 11.01
C PHE A 31 17.35 -7.93 11.29
N LEU A 32 16.60 -6.83 11.14
CA LEU A 32 17.06 -5.46 11.40
C LEU A 32 16.59 -4.98 12.78
N LYS A 33 16.98 -5.71 13.83
CA LYS A 33 16.66 -5.34 15.22
C LYS A 33 17.41 -4.06 15.60
N GLY A 34 16.71 -2.93 15.58
CA GLY A 34 17.28 -1.61 15.85
C GLY A 34 17.40 -0.70 14.63
N ALA A 35 16.87 -1.09 13.47
CA ALA A 35 16.70 -0.15 12.37
C ALA A 35 15.66 0.90 12.76
N GLU A 36 16.07 2.17 12.79
CA GLU A 36 15.14 3.29 12.84
C GLU A 36 14.44 3.39 11.49
N PHE A 37 13.17 2.95 11.45
CA PHE A 37 12.29 3.12 10.31
C PHE A 37 11.77 4.57 10.25
N GLY A 38 12.71 5.51 10.19
CA GLY A 38 12.44 6.95 10.08
C GLY A 38 12.00 7.34 8.68
N GLY A 39 11.34 8.49 8.58
CA GLY A 39 10.98 9.09 7.31
C GLY A 39 12.20 9.44 6.46
N ALA A 40 12.00 9.58 5.15
CA ALA A 40 13.05 9.91 4.19
C ALA A 40 13.73 11.27 4.46
N ASP A 41 13.04 12.18 5.17
CA ASP A 41 13.50 13.55 5.40
C ASP A 41 14.70 13.63 6.37
N GLY A 42 14.73 12.83 7.43
CA GLY A 42 15.87 12.79 8.37
C GLY A 42 17.17 12.27 7.73
N GLN A 43 17.05 11.36 6.75
CA GLN A 43 18.20 10.92 5.96
C GLN A 43 18.68 12.01 4.99
N ALA A 44 17.75 12.78 4.42
CA ALA A 44 18.07 13.90 3.54
C ALA A 44 18.80 15.02 4.29
N GLU A 45 18.37 15.38 5.50
CA GLU A 45 19.03 16.40 6.33
C GLU A 45 20.48 16.02 6.66
N THR A 46 20.71 14.75 7.03
CA THR A 46 22.04 14.22 7.33
C THR A 46 22.96 14.26 6.10
N ALA A 47 22.44 13.94 4.92
CA ALA A 47 23.21 13.98 3.68
C ALA A 47 23.54 15.42 3.26
N ILE A 48 22.61 16.36 3.42
CA ILE A 48 22.80 17.76 3.04
C ILE A 48 23.86 18.43 3.93
N THR A 49 23.84 18.17 5.24
CA THR A 49 24.84 18.70 6.19
C THR A 49 26.25 18.14 5.98
N GLN A 50 26.39 16.96 5.35
CA GLN A 50 27.68 16.39 4.97
C GLN A 50 28.26 17.02 3.69
N ILE A 51 27.40 17.43 2.75
CA ILE A 51 27.81 18.00 1.46
C ILE A 51 28.15 19.49 1.60
N ASP A 52 27.37 20.24 2.39
CA ASP A 52 27.62 21.66 2.65
C ASP A 52 27.33 22.00 4.12
N LYS A 53 28.40 22.28 4.88
CA LYS A 53 28.32 22.67 6.31
C LYS A 53 27.69 24.04 6.54
N THR A 54 27.49 24.82 5.47
CA THR A 54 26.92 26.17 5.51
C THR A 54 25.45 26.18 5.10
N TYR A 55 24.89 25.02 4.76
CA TYR A 55 23.50 24.90 4.32
C TYR A 55 22.55 25.35 5.42
N LYS A 56 21.79 26.41 5.14
CA LYS A 56 20.65 26.82 5.96
C LYS A 56 19.39 26.18 5.38
N PRO A 57 18.60 25.46 6.19
CA PRO A 57 17.28 25.00 5.79
C PRO A 57 16.45 26.17 5.24
N TRP A 58 15.95 26.02 4.02
CA TRP A 58 15.08 27.01 3.37
C TRP A 58 13.64 26.95 3.90
N ALA A 59 13.32 25.91 4.66
CA ALA A 59 12.10 25.75 5.43
C ALA A 59 12.50 25.25 6.83
N SER A 60 12.10 25.98 7.86
CA SER A 60 12.15 25.52 9.25
C SER A 60 10.74 25.08 9.65
N PRO A 61 10.58 23.99 10.43
CA PRO A 61 9.27 23.62 10.93
C PRO A 61 8.69 24.79 11.74
N LEU A 62 7.53 25.32 11.31
CA LEU A 62 6.81 26.35 12.10
C LEU A 62 6.32 25.78 13.45
N ILE A 63 6.22 24.45 13.53
CA ILE A 63 5.88 23.65 14.70
C ILE A 63 6.78 22.41 14.65
N GLU A 64 7.68 22.26 15.61
CA GLU A 64 8.36 20.98 15.82
C GLU A 64 7.34 19.96 16.36
N PRO A 65 7.16 18.80 15.72
CA PRO A 65 6.33 17.75 16.29
C PRO A 65 6.93 17.30 17.62
N ALA A 66 6.11 17.15 18.65
CA ALA A 66 6.53 16.92 20.04
C ALA A 66 7.33 15.61 20.27
N SER A 67 7.47 14.74 19.26
CA SER A 67 8.32 13.54 19.23
C SER A 67 8.24 12.90 17.82
N GLY A 68 9.32 12.27 17.35
CA GLY A 68 9.34 11.49 16.09
C GLY A 68 8.35 10.31 16.05
N GLU A 69 7.85 9.88 17.21
CA GLU A 69 6.80 8.86 17.32
C GLU A 69 5.45 9.34 16.76
N ILE A 70 5.13 10.63 16.97
CA ILE A 70 3.87 11.23 16.52
C ILE A 70 3.90 11.40 15.00
N GLU A 71 5.05 11.78 14.45
CA GLU A 71 5.25 11.88 13.00
C GLU A 71 5.03 10.50 12.34
N SER A 72 5.66 9.47 12.87
CA SER A 72 5.51 8.09 12.37
C SER A 72 4.05 7.59 12.46
N LEU A 73 3.33 7.96 13.52
CA LEU A 73 1.90 7.65 13.67
C LEU A 73 1.03 8.35 12.62
N LEU A 74 1.32 9.61 12.30
CA LEU A 74 0.58 10.35 11.27
C LEU A 74 0.82 9.74 9.88
N PHE A 75 2.06 9.34 9.56
CA PHE A 75 2.36 8.61 8.33
C PHE A 75 1.68 7.23 8.28
N ALA A 76 1.69 6.48 9.38
CA ALA A 76 0.99 5.19 9.46
C ALA A 76 -0.52 5.33 9.27
N LEU A 77 -1.12 6.38 9.85
CA LEU A 77 -2.54 6.70 9.68
C LEU A 77 -2.86 7.04 8.22
N GLN A 78 -2.04 7.90 7.59
CA GLN A 78 -2.18 8.24 6.17
C GLN A 78 -2.08 7.00 5.28
N ALA A 79 -1.11 6.12 5.55
CA ALA A 79 -0.95 4.86 4.83
C ALA A 79 -2.16 3.94 5.01
N ALA A 80 -2.68 3.81 6.23
CA ALA A 80 -3.86 3.00 6.53
C ALA A 80 -5.12 3.51 5.81
N LEU A 81 -5.35 4.83 5.81
CA LEU A 81 -6.47 5.45 5.11
C LEU A 81 -6.33 5.29 3.58
N GLY A 82 -5.14 5.52 3.03
CA GLY A 82 -4.86 5.35 1.61
C GLY A 82 -5.10 3.91 1.14
N ALA A 83 -4.58 2.93 1.89
CA ALA A 83 -4.83 1.52 1.64
C ALA A 83 -6.33 1.20 1.72
N GLY A 84 -7.02 1.67 2.76
CA GLY A 84 -8.46 1.46 2.95
C GLY A 84 -9.30 1.91 1.75
N VAL A 85 -9.02 3.11 1.22
CA VAL A 85 -9.73 3.64 0.04
C VAL A 85 -9.48 2.78 -1.21
N ILE A 86 -8.22 2.39 -1.46
CA ILE A 86 -7.86 1.56 -2.62
C ILE A 86 -8.56 0.19 -2.55
N PHE A 87 -8.47 -0.49 -1.40
CA PHE A 87 -9.08 -1.80 -1.22
C PHE A 87 -10.61 -1.74 -1.26
N TYR A 88 -11.23 -0.69 -0.70
CA TYR A 88 -12.67 -0.48 -0.81
C TYR A 88 -13.11 -0.34 -2.26
N TYR A 89 -12.42 0.50 -3.04
CA TYR A 89 -12.77 0.70 -4.46
C TYR A 89 -12.61 -0.57 -5.29
N LEU A 90 -11.50 -1.30 -5.11
CA LEU A 90 -11.27 -2.58 -5.79
C LEU A 90 -12.33 -3.62 -5.41
N GLY A 91 -12.68 -3.71 -4.13
CA GLY A 91 -13.73 -4.59 -3.62
C GLY A 91 -15.11 -4.23 -4.19
N TYR A 92 -15.47 -2.95 -4.20
CA TYR A 92 -16.72 -2.45 -4.76
C TYR A 92 -16.85 -2.75 -6.25
N GLN A 93 -15.81 -2.49 -7.04
CA GLN A 93 -15.77 -2.80 -8.48
C GLN A 93 -15.89 -4.31 -8.73
N GLN A 94 -15.24 -5.14 -7.92
CA GLN A 94 -15.35 -6.59 -8.02
C GLN A 94 -16.76 -7.10 -7.67
N GLY A 95 -17.41 -6.51 -6.67
CA GLY A 95 -18.80 -6.80 -6.28
C GLY A 95 -19.80 -6.46 -7.38
N ARG A 96 -19.68 -5.27 -8.00
CA ARG A 96 -20.53 -4.85 -9.13
C ARG A 96 -20.45 -5.79 -10.32
N ARG A 97 -19.25 -6.32 -10.62
CA ARG A 97 -19.06 -7.29 -11.72
C ARG A 97 -19.73 -8.63 -11.45
N ARG A 98 -19.82 -9.05 -10.18
CA ARG A 98 -20.50 -10.30 -9.79
C ARG A 98 -22.03 -10.14 -9.81
N GLY A 99 -22.56 -8.99 -9.39
CA GLY A 99 -24.01 -8.72 -9.41
C GLY A 99 -24.62 -8.70 -10.82
N ARG A 100 -23.87 -8.25 -11.84
CA ARG A 100 -24.30 -8.25 -13.25
C ARG A 100 -24.29 -9.63 -13.93
N GLY A 101 -23.69 -10.64 -13.31
CA GLY A 101 -23.65 -12.00 -13.85
C GLY A 101 -24.83 -12.88 -13.42
N SER A 102 -25.70 -12.38 -12.54
CA SER A 102 -26.83 -13.13 -11.96
C SER A 102 -28.20 -12.75 -12.53
N GLU A 103 -28.29 -11.77 -13.44
CA GLU A 103 -29.47 -11.62 -14.31
C GLU A 103 -29.32 -12.54 -15.51
N ALA A 104 -29.59 -13.84 -15.32
CA ALA A 104 -29.98 -14.70 -16.43
C ALA A 104 -31.40 -14.32 -16.85
N PRO A 105 -31.72 -14.22 -18.16
CA PRO A 105 -33.04 -13.81 -18.60
C PRO A 105 -34.03 -14.92 -18.24
N GLU A 106 -34.87 -14.65 -17.24
CA GLU A 106 -36.06 -15.45 -16.98
C GLU A 106 -37.08 -15.19 -18.11
N VAL A 107 -37.80 -16.25 -18.46
CA VAL A 107 -38.98 -16.32 -19.34
C VAL A 107 -38.83 -15.92 -20.82
N ARG A 108 -38.79 -16.95 -21.67
CA ARG A 108 -39.79 -17.09 -22.74
C ARG A 108 -40.03 -18.55 -23.17
N ASN A 109 -40.67 -19.33 -22.30
CA ASN A 109 -41.55 -20.39 -22.78
C ASN A 109 -42.90 -19.73 -23.07
N ALA A 110 -42.94 -19.01 -24.20
CA ALA A 110 -44.17 -18.69 -24.86
C ALA A 110 -44.27 -19.65 -26.06
N GLU A 111 -45.42 -20.31 -26.12
CA GLU A 111 -46.03 -20.93 -27.30
C GLU A 111 -45.79 -22.43 -27.58
N LEU A 112 -46.94 -23.14 -27.48
CA LEU A 112 -47.40 -24.42 -28.06
C LEU A 112 -46.93 -25.73 -27.43
#